data_AF-A0A0F9I1L0-F1
#
_entry.id   AF-A0A0F9I1L0-F1
#
_cell.length_a   1.000
_cell.length_b   1.000
_cell.length_c   1.000
_cell.angle_alpha   90.00
_cell.angle_beta   90.00
_cell.angle_gamma   90.00
#
_symmetry.space_group_name_H-M   'P 1'
#
loop_
_entity.id
_entity.type
_entity.pdbx_description
1 polymer ?
#
loop_
_entity_poly.entity_id
_entity_poly.type
_entity_poly.pdbx_seq_one_letter_code
_entity_poly.pdbx_strand_id
1 'polypeptide(L)'
;MHKRLGKKCPRCEKGTAVKRINKATNVAFIGCDQFPKCKYSKDWNPKPQRRGRYYPTHMSLDIDEAHEQGYGNEPEDAGFYF
;
A
#
# COMPACT_ATOMS: atom_id res chain seq x y z
N MET A 1 -19.96 4.60 18.91
CA MET A 1 -20.74 3.44 18.41
C MET A 1 -20.17 2.99 17.07
N HIS A 2 -19.73 1.73 16.90
CA HIS A 2 -19.20 1.23 15.62
C HIS A 2 -20.34 0.77 14.70
N LYS A 3 -20.43 1.33 13.48
CA LYS A 3 -21.46 0.92 12.52
C LYS A 3 -21.09 -0.43 11.90
N ARG A 4 -21.88 -1.47 12.19
CA ARG A 4 -21.74 -2.77 11.52
C ARG A 4 -22.23 -2.63 10.08
N LEU A 5 -21.50 -3.21 9.13
CA LEU A 5 -21.82 -3.11 7.71
C LEU A 5 -22.78 -4.21 7.23
N GLY A 6 -23.15 -5.16 8.11
CA GLY A 6 -24.02 -6.29 7.78
C GLY A 6 -23.38 -7.35 6.87
N LYS A 7 -22.12 -7.18 6.47
CA LYS A 7 -21.37 -8.12 5.63
C LYS A 7 -20.47 -8.99 6.47
N LYS A 8 -20.34 -10.28 6.13
CA LYS A 8 -19.36 -11.18 6.76
C LYS A 8 -17.94 -10.78 6.36
N CYS A 9 -16.97 -11.04 7.23
CA CYS A 9 -15.55 -10.82 6.92
C CYS A 9 -15.10 -11.86 5.88
N PRO A 10 -14.54 -11.45 4.73
CA PRO A 10 -14.10 -12.38 3.68
C PRO A 10 -12.85 -13.18 4.06
N ARG A 11 -12.15 -12.81 5.14
CA ARG A 11 -10.91 -13.49 5.57
C ARG A 11 -11.16 -14.63 6.56
N CYS A 12 -12.16 -14.49 7.43
CA CYS A 12 -12.43 -15.47 8.48
C CYS A 12 -13.83 -16.07 8.42
N GLU A 13 -14.76 -15.46 7.67
CA GLU A 13 -16.17 -15.86 7.46
C GLU A 13 -17.05 -16.00 8.72
N LYS A 14 -16.42 -16.01 9.89
CA LYS A 14 -17.03 -16.10 11.22
C LYS A 14 -17.41 -14.73 11.76
N GLY A 15 -16.60 -13.71 11.46
CA GLY A 15 -16.81 -12.34 11.90
C GLY A 15 -17.65 -11.50 10.95
N THR A 16 -18.10 -10.34 11.42
CA THR A 16 -18.79 -9.31 10.64
C THR A 16 -17.82 -8.15 10.37
N ALA A 17 -17.88 -7.63 9.14
CA ALA A 17 -17.19 -6.41 8.75
C ALA A 17 -17.82 -5.19 9.44
N VAL A 18 -16.99 -4.40 10.12
CA VAL A 18 -17.39 -3.20 10.85
C VAL A 18 -16.62 -1.99 10.34
N LYS A 19 -17.29 -0.83 10.28
CA LYS A 19 -16.63 0.43 9.93
C LYS A 19 -15.96 1.00 11.18
N ARG A 20 -14.65 1.18 11.11
CA ARG A 20 -13.82 1.83 12.12
C ARG A 20 -13.19 3.09 11.53
N ILE A 21 -12.80 4.01 12.39
CA ILE A 21 -12.11 5.24 12.01
C ILE A 21 -10.79 5.23 12.78
N ASN A 22 -9.70 5.41 12.06
CA ASN A 22 -8.40 5.58 12.70
C ASN A 22 -8.35 6.98 13.31
N LYS A 23 -8.13 7.09 14.62
CA LYS A 23 -8.08 8.37 15.32
C LYS A 23 -6.90 9.24 14.88
N ALA A 24 -5.78 8.64 14.48
CA ALA A 24 -4.58 9.37 14.11
C ALA A 24 -4.70 10.06 12.74
N THR A 25 -5.25 9.33 11.76
CA THR A 25 -5.35 9.82 10.37
C THR A 25 -6.75 10.31 10.00
N ASN A 26 -7.75 10.14 10.89
CA ASN A 26 -9.17 10.35 10.62
C ASN A 26 -9.70 9.59 9.38
N VAL A 27 -9.01 8.52 8.99
CA VAL A 27 -9.41 7.69 7.84
C VAL A 27 -10.35 6.58 8.31
N ALA A 28 -11.49 6.46 7.63
CA ALA A 28 -12.39 5.34 7.82
C ALA A 28 -11.85 4.08 7.12
N PHE A 29 -11.92 2.95 7.80
CA PHE A 29 -11.54 1.63 7.28
C PHE A 29 -12.53 0.56 7.73
N ILE A 30 -12.60 -0.51 6.95
CA ILE A 30 -13.36 -1.71 7.25
C ILE A 30 -12.45 -2.66 8.01
N GLY A 31 -12.80 -2.98 9.25
CA GLY A 31 -12.12 -3.98 10.07
C GLY A 31 -13.04 -5.16 10.38
N CYS A 32 -12.46 -6.29 10.80
CA CYS A 32 -13.24 -7.39 11.39
C CYS A 32 -13.59 -7.09 12.86
N ASP A 33 -14.75 -7.54 13.32
CA ASP A 33 -15.11 -7.53 14.76
C ASP A 33 -14.24 -8.47 15.60
N GLN A 34 -13.76 -9.57 15.03
CA GLN A 34 -12.94 -10.61 15.68
C GLN A 34 -11.46 -10.23 15.86
N PHE A 35 -11.10 -8.94 15.91
CA PHE A 35 -9.73 -8.52 16.23
C PHE A 35 -9.40 -8.88 17.70
N PRO A 36 -8.23 -9.48 18.04
CA PRO A 36 -7.02 -9.67 17.25
C PRO A 36 -6.94 -10.97 16.42
N LYS A 37 -7.90 -11.90 16.58
CA LYS A 37 -7.94 -13.19 15.86
C LYS A 37 -8.01 -13.01 14.33
N CYS A 38 -8.71 -11.96 13.87
CA CYS A 38 -8.77 -11.58 12.46
C CYS A 38 -8.27 -10.15 12.26
N LYS A 39 -7.08 -10.01 11.63
CA LYS A 39 -6.45 -8.72 11.29
C LYS A 39 -6.87 -8.19 9.89
N TYR A 40 -8.06 -8.54 9.43
CA TYR A 40 -8.57 -8.04 8.16
C TYR A 40 -8.86 -6.54 8.26
N SER A 41 -8.25 -5.77 7.36
CA SER A 41 -8.40 -4.32 7.24
C SER A 41 -8.48 -3.96 5.75
N LYS A 42 -9.46 -3.14 5.37
CA LYS A 42 -9.62 -2.62 4.00
C LYS A 42 -10.02 -1.16 4.06
N ASP A 43 -9.48 -0.31 3.21
CA ASP A 43 -9.85 1.11 3.19
C ASP A 43 -11.32 1.29 2.82
N TRP A 44 -12.04 2.14 3.55
CA TRP A 44 -13.44 2.47 3.24
C TRP A 44 -13.55 3.39 2.02
N ASN A 45 -12.50 4.18 1.77
CA ASN A 45 -12.47 5.16 0.71
C ASN A 45 -11.30 4.86 -0.23
N PRO A 46 -11.54 4.36 -1.44
CA PRO A 46 -10.51 4.34 -2.48
C PRO A 46 -10.36 5.77 -3.03
N LYS A 47 -9.91 6.72 -2.21
CA LYS A 47 -9.28 7.91 -2.80
C LYS A 47 -8.01 7.39 -3.46
N PRO A 48 -7.69 7.82 -4.70
CA PRO A 48 -6.38 7.54 -5.25
C PRO A 48 -5.39 8.15 -4.27
N GLN A 49 -4.75 7.27 -3.52
CA GLN A 49 -3.57 7.57 -2.76
C GLN A 49 -2.55 8.02 -3.80
N ARG A 50 -2.47 9.33 -4.02
CA ARG A 50 -1.31 9.99 -4.62
C ARG A 50 -0.15 9.89 -3.63
N ARG A 51 0.18 8.66 -3.25
CA ARG A 51 1.41 8.29 -2.56
C ARG A 51 2.38 7.90 -3.65
N GLY A 52 2.94 8.95 -4.24
CA GLY A 52 3.93 8.92 -5.30
C GLY A 52 4.63 10.27 -5.33
N ARG A 53 5.23 10.65 -4.20
CA ARG A 53 6.36 11.58 -4.21
C ARG A 53 7.57 10.78 -3.75
N TYR A 54 8.10 9.97 -4.66
CA TYR A 54 9.48 9.51 -4.60
C TYR A 54 9.99 9.31 -6.03
N TYR A 55 10.45 10.41 -6.61
CA TYR A 55 11.67 10.41 -7.40
C TYR A 55 12.53 11.50 -6.75
N PRO A 56 13.70 11.19 -6.17
CA PRO A 56 14.70 12.21 -6.00
C PRO A 56 15.39 12.35 -7.36
N THR A 57 14.74 13.02 -8.31
CA THR A 57 15.42 13.45 -9.55
C THR A 57 15.42 14.96 -9.56
N HIS A 58 16.41 15.52 -8.88
CA HIS A 58 17.02 16.79 -9.29
C HIS A 58 17.74 16.63 -10.64
N MET A 59 17.13 15.95 -11.61
CA MET A 59 17.61 15.80 -12.98
C MET A 59 16.47 16.18 -13.91
N SER A 60 16.37 17.49 -14.13
CA SER A 60 15.89 18.06 -15.37
C SER A 60 17.06 18.01 -16.36
N LEU A 61 17.23 16.88 -17.05
CA LEU A 61 18.07 16.79 -18.25
C LEU A 61 17.26 16.08 -19.33
N ASP A 62 17.30 16.67 -20.52
CA ASP A 62 16.39 16.48 -21.63
C ASP A 62 16.36 15.04 -22.17
N ILE A 63 15.19 14.65 -22.70
CA ILE A 63 14.79 13.27 -23.03
C ILE A 63 15.55 12.68 -24.24
N ASP A 64 16.43 13.44 -24.90
CA ASP A 64 17.10 13.03 -26.13
C ASP A 64 18.40 12.20 -25.91
N GLU A 65 18.88 12.03 -24.68
CA GLU A 65 20.20 11.39 -24.41
C GLU A 65 20.14 9.90 -24.01
N ALA A 66 18.95 9.30 -23.93
CA ALA A 66 18.77 7.93 -23.43
C ALA A 66 18.85 6.82 -24.50
N HIS A 67 19.06 7.16 -25.78
CA HIS A 67 18.93 6.18 -26.86
C HIS A 67 20.25 5.50 -27.29
N GLU A 68 21.42 5.94 -26.80
CA GLU A 68 22.71 5.42 -27.29
C GLU A 68 23.45 4.45 -26.37
N GLN A 69 22.99 4.20 -25.14
CA GLN A 69 23.71 3.34 -24.20
C GLN A 69 22.97 2.03 -23.96
N GLY A 70 22.90 1.21 -25.01
CA GLY A 70 22.48 -0.17 -24.87
C GLY A 70 23.50 -0.98 -24.09
N TYR A 71 23.18 -1.38 -22.86
CA TYR A 71 23.72 -2.58 -22.22
C TYR A 71 22.70 -3.15 -21.23
N GLY A 72 22.53 -4.47 -21.32
CA GLY A 72 21.48 -5.25 -20.68
C GLY A 72 21.64 -5.41 -19.17
N ASN A 73 20.59 -5.93 -18.54
CA ASN A 73 20.61 -6.40 -17.17
C ASN A 73 21.40 -7.71 -17.10
N GLU A 74 22.44 -7.77 -16.28
CA GLU A 74 22.93 -9.04 -15.73
C GLU A 74 23.43 -8.78 -14.30
N PRO A 75 22.76 -9.33 -13.26
CA PRO A 75 23.13 -9.15 -11.87
C PRO A 75 23.96 -10.35 -11.41
N GLU A 76 25.26 -10.33 -11.66
CA GLU A 76 26.19 -11.33 -11.13
C GLU A 76 27.55 -10.70 -10.87
N ASP A 77 27.70 -10.08 -9.70
CA ASP A 77 28.76 -10.47 -8.77
C ASP A 77 28.66 -9.61 -7.50
N ALA A 78 28.02 -10.20 -6.50
CA ALA A 78 28.19 -9.81 -5.12
C ALA A 78 29.66 -10.00 -4.72
N GLY A 79 30.44 -8.93 -4.84
CA GLY A 79 31.84 -8.88 -4.42
C GLY A 79 32.02 -8.01 -3.18
N PHE A 80 31.97 -8.65 -2.02
CA PHE A 80 32.33 -8.08 -0.71
C PHE A 80 33.83 -7.79 -0.67
N TYR A 81 34.27 -6.53 -0.61
CA TYR A 81 35.63 -6.18 -0.18
C TYR A 81 35.63 -4.84 0.59
N PHE A 82 35.79 -5.01 1.91
CA PHE A 82 36.20 -4.09 3.00
C PHE A 82 35.71 -2.64 3.04
#